data_AF-A0A1V5Z713-F1
#
_entry.id   AF-A0A1V5Z713-F1
#
_cell.length_a   1.000
_cell.length_b   1.000
_cell.length_c   1.000
_cell.angle_alpha   90.00
_cell.angle_beta   90.00
_cell.angle_gamma   90.00
#
_symmetry.space_group_name_H-M   'P 1'
#
loop_
_entity.id
_entity.type
_entity.pdbx_description
1 polymer ?
#
loop_
_entity_poly.entity_id
_entity_poly.type
_entity_poly.pdbx_seq_one_letter_code
_entity_poly.pdbx_strand_id
1 'polypeptide(L)'
;MSRIRLNLFWAFAYNIILIPLAAGILYPSITFRPEYGAFAMALSSVTVVSLSLLLKRYIPPALESDQKSGMHEPEDEIDPICGMTVNPKTAKFSSEYMGKMYYFCNKGCKEVFDKNPEQYKK
;
A
#
# COMPACT_ATOMS: atom_id res chain seq x y z
N MET A 1 -5.84 -6.45 8.82
CA MET A 1 -5.95 -7.42 9.94
C MET A 1 -7.37 -7.82 10.36
N SER A 2 -8.44 -7.10 9.98
CA SER A 2 -9.81 -7.40 10.46
C SER A 2 -10.44 -8.67 9.84
N ARG A 3 -10.21 -8.94 8.55
CA ARG A 3 -10.85 -10.06 7.83
C ARG A 3 -10.43 -11.45 8.31
N ILE A 4 -9.16 -11.62 8.71
CA ILE A 4 -8.64 -12.89 9.26
C ILE A 4 -9.28 -13.19 10.62
N ARG A 5 -9.41 -12.18 11.49
CA ARG A 5 -10.09 -12.34 12.78
C ARG A 5 -11.58 -12.65 12.62
N LEU A 6 -12.24 -12.07 11.62
CA LEU A 6 -13.62 -12.41 11.29
C LEU A 6 -13.77 -13.87 10.82
N ASN A 7 -12.91 -14.36 9.94
CA ASN A 7 -12.97 -15.76 9.50
C ASN A 7 -12.72 -16.74 10.67
N LEU A 8 -11.71 -16.44 11.51
CA LEU A 8 -11.41 -17.24 12.70
C LEU A 8 -12.58 -17.22 13.71
N PHE A 9 -13.18 -16.05 13.92
CA PHE A 9 -14.33 -15.89 14.81
C PHE A 9 -15.53 -16.72 14.36
N TRP A 10 -15.87 -16.68 13.06
CA TRP A 10 -16.96 -17.49 12.52
C TRP A 10 -16.68 -18.99 12.63
N ALA A 11 -15.45 -19.43 12.36
CA ALA A 11 -15.07 -20.83 12.50
C ALA A 11 -15.26 -21.35 13.94
N PHE A 12 -14.83 -20.59 14.96
CA PHE A 12 -15.04 -20.96 16.36
C PHE A 12 -16.51 -20.88 16.77
N ALA A 13 -17.26 -19.88 16.30
CA ALA A 13 -18.68 -19.73 16.59
C ALA A 13 -19.50 -20.94 16.11
N TYR A 14 -19.25 -21.43 14.89
CA TYR A 14 -19.93 -22.63 14.39
C TYR A 14 -19.60 -23.89 15.21
N ASN A 15 -18.33 -24.08 15.59
CA ASN A 15 -17.92 -25.24 16.39
C ASN A 15 -18.53 -25.22 17.80
N ILE A 16 -18.55 -24.05 18.46
CA ILE A 16 -19.14 -23.88 19.80
C ILE A 16 -20.64 -24.15 19.80
N ILE A 17 -21.36 -23.87 18.70
CA ILE A 17 -22.80 -24.11 18.59
C ILE A 17 -23.09 -25.56 18.19
N LEU A 18 -22.31 -26.14 17.27
CA LEU A 18 -22.54 -27.50 16.79
C LEU A 18 -22.23 -28.57 17.83
N ILE A 19 -21.17 -28.40 18.65
CA ILE A 19 -20.75 -29.42 19.62
C ILE A 19 -21.84 -29.69 20.68
N PRO A 20 -22.44 -28.70 21.36
CA PRO A 20 -23.52 -28.90 22.33
C PRO A 20 -24.83 -29.39 21.69
N LEU A 21 -25.11 -28.91 20.47
CA LEU A 21 -26.28 -29.33 19.71
C LEU A 21 -26.18 -30.83 19.37
N ALA A 22 -25.01 -31.29 18.92
CA ALA A 22 -24.72 -32.70 18.66
C ALA A 22 -24.63 -33.53 19.95
N ALA A 23 -24.20 -32.94 21.06
CA ALA A 23 -24.18 -33.57 22.39
C ALA A 23 -25.58 -33.74 23.01
N GLY A 24 -26.64 -33.32 22.33
CA GLY A 24 -28.02 -33.64 22.71
C GLY A 24 -28.64 -32.67 23.71
N ILE A 25 -28.11 -31.44 23.83
CA ILE A 25 -28.60 -30.44 24.80
C ILE A 25 -30.06 -30.00 24.55
N LEU A 26 -30.62 -30.31 23.38
CA LEU A 26 -32.01 -30.04 23.01
C LEU A 26 -32.95 -31.24 23.17
N TYR A 27 -32.48 -32.38 23.66
CA TYR A 27 -33.35 -33.52 23.96
C TYR A 27 -34.03 -33.33 25.33
N PRO A 28 -35.37 -33.40 25.46
CA PRO A 28 -36.37 -33.87 24.49
C PRO A 28 -37.34 -32.78 23.96
N SER A 29 -37.07 -31.49 24.19
CA SER A 29 -38.08 -30.43 23.99
C SER A 29 -38.27 -29.99 22.54
N ILE A 30 -37.34 -30.28 21.63
CA ILE A 30 -37.48 -29.96 20.20
C ILE A 30 -36.81 -31.04 19.35
N THR A 31 -37.62 -31.71 18.51
CA THR A 31 -37.11 -32.66 17.52
C THR A 31 -36.69 -31.88 16.29
N PHE A 32 -35.41 -31.52 16.20
CA PHE A 32 -34.84 -31.00 14.96
C PHE A 32 -34.76 -32.15 13.95
N ARG A 33 -35.50 -32.04 12.84
CA ARG A 33 -35.31 -32.98 11.74
C ARG A 33 -33.88 -32.83 11.21
N PRO A 34 -33.17 -33.95 10.97
CA PRO A 34 -31.76 -33.94 10.60
C PRO A 34 -31.47 -33.18 9.29
N GLU A 35 -32.48 -33.01 8.45
CA GLU A 35 -32.39 -32.27 7.19
C GLU A 35 -31.89 -30.83 7.38
N TYR A 36 -32.33 -30.14 8.44
CA TYR A 36 -31.94 -28.76 8.72
C TYR A 36 -30.49 -28.63 9.20
N GLY A 37 -30.01 -29.62 9.95
CA GLY A 37 -28.61 -29.69 10.38
C GLY A 37 -27.66 -29.85 9.20
N ALA A 38 -28.03 -30.74 8.26
CA ALA A 38 -27.29 -30.93 7.01
C ALA A 38 -27.25 -29.65 6.16
N PHE A 39 -28.37 -28.93 6.07
CA PHE A 39 -28.46 -27.68 5.32
C PHE A 39 -27.60 -26.56 5.92
N ALA A 40 -27.59 -26.42 7.25
CA ALA A 40 -26.76 -25.45 7.95
C ALA A 40 -25.26 -25.70 7.74
N MET A 41 -24.83 -26.98 7.75
CA MET A 41 -23.44 -27.37 7.54
C MET A 41 -22.98 -27.09 6.10
N ALA A 42 -23.86 -27.37 5.13
CA ALA A 42 -23.61 -27.09 3.72
C ALA A 42 -23.51 -25.58 3.43
N LEU A 43 -24.47 -24.78 3.92
CA LEU A 43 -24.47 -23.33 3.71
C LEU A 43 -23.26 -22.63 4.33
N SER A 44 -22.86 -23.04 5.54
CA SER A 44 -21.67 -22.48 6.20
C SER A 44 -20.39 -22.76 5.41
N SER A 45 -20.22 -23.97 4.90
CA SER A 45 -19.04 -24.37 4.11
C SER A 45 -18.94 -23.60 2.80
N VAL A 46 -20.05 -23.47 2.07
CA VAL A 46 -20.09 -22.71 0.80
C VAL A 46 -19.75 -21.24 1.03
N THR A 47 -20.25 -20.65 2.13
CA THR A 47 -20.00 -19.26 2.48
C THR A 47 -18.53 -19.00 2.81
N VAL A 48 -17.90 -19.87 3.60
CA VAL A 48 -16.48 -19.74 3.98
C VAL A 48 -15.54 -19.95 2.79
N VAL A 49 -15.82 -20.94 1.95
CA VAL A 49 -15.01 -21.21 0.73
C VAL A 49 -15.13 -20.06 -0.26
N SER A 50 -16.36 -19.56 -0.49
CA SER A 50 -16.59 -18.41 -1.37
C SER A 50 -15.89 -17.15 -0.87
N LEU A 51 -15.96 -16.87 0.44
CA LEU A 51 -15.29 -15.72 1.05
C LEU A 51 -13.75 -15.84 1.01
N SER A 52 -13.22 -17.07 1.03
CA SER A 52 -11.79 -17.36 0.96
C SER A 52 -11.24 -17.20 -0.46
N LEU A 53 -12.02 -17.54 -1.49
CA LEU A 53 -11.66 -17.34 -2.90
C LEU A 53 -11.72 -15.87 -3.32
N LEU A 54 -12.52 -15.04 -2.65
CA LEU A 54 -12.61 -13.60 -2.90
C LEU A 54 -11.49 -12.77 -2.26
N LEU A 55 -10.56 -13.39 -1.52
CA LEU A 55 -9.47 -12.67 -0.87
C LEU A 55 -8.49 -12.14 -1.92
N LYS A 56 -8.26 -10.82 -1.88
CA LYS A 56 -7.33 -10.12 -2.79
C LYS A 56 -5.92 -10.68 -2.63
N ARG A 57 -5.29 -11.03 -3.78
CA ARG A 57 -3.94 -11.58 -3.90
C ARG A 57 -2.95 -10.80 -3.01
N TYR A 58 -2.22 -11.51 -2.16
CA TYR A 58 -1.16 -10.93 -1.34
C TYR A 58 -0.06 -10.39 -2.25
N ILE A 59 0.30 -9.11 -2.06
CA ILE A 59 1.43 -8.48 -2.74
C ILE A 59 2.57 -8.45 -1.72
N PRO A 60 3.70 -9.13 -1.98
CA PRO A 60 4.83 -9.13 -1.06
C PRO A 60 5.53 -7.77 -1.06
N PRO A 61 5.96 -7.27 0.12
CA PRO A 61 6.61 -5.96 0.27
C PRO A 61 7.96 -5.85 -0.45
N ALA A 62 8.54 -6.98 -0.88
CA ALA A 62 9.76 -7.01 -1.68
C ALA A 62 9.61 -6.39 -3.08
N LEU A 63 8.39 -6.29 -3.61
CA LEU A 63 8.12 -5.58 -4.87
C LEU A 63 7.95 -4.07 -4.67
N GLU A 64 7.67 -3.63 -3.44
CA GLU A 64 7.45 -2.22 -3.12
C GLU A 64 8.78 -1.44 -3.09
N SER A 65 9.88 -2.10 -2.70
CA SER A 65 11.23 -1.54 -2.79
C SER A 65 11.71 -1.36 -4.23
N ASP A 66 11.26 -2.21 -5.16
CA ASP A 66 11.59 -2.12 -6.58
C ASP A 66 10.80 -0.98 -7.25
N GLN A 67 9.51 -0.86 -6.90
CA GLN A 67 8.61 0.15 -7.46
C GLN A 67 8.88 1.57 -6.94
N LYS A 68 9.44 1.72 -5.74
CA LYS A 68 9.85 3.04 -5.21
C LYS A 68 11.06 3.63 -5.94
N SER A 69 11.81 2.81 -6.68
CA SER A 69 12.87 3.26 -7.58
C SER A 69 12.34 3.76 -8.94
N GLY A 70 11.04 3.56 -9.23
CA GLY A 70 10.39 3.94 -10.48
C GLY A 70 9.48 5.18 -10.40
N MET A 71 9.44 5.87 -9.26
CA MET A 71 8.94 7.24 -9.23
C MET A 71 10.14 8.14 -9.49
N HIS A 72 10.24 8.72 -10.69
CA HIS A 72 11.14 9.84 -10.96
C HIS A 72 10.81 10.97 -9.96
N GLU A 73 11.51 10.96 -8.83
CA GLU A 73 11.83 12.13 -8.02
C GLU A 73 12.44 13.17 -8.98
N PRO A 74 12.16 14.49 -8.83
CA PRO A 74 12.42 15.47 -9.88
C PRO A 74 13.85 15.31 -10.38
N GLU A 75 14.00 15.15 -11.70
CA GLU A 75 15.31 14.99 -12.32
C GLU A 75 16.24 16.04 -11.76
N ASP A 76 17.22 15.52 -11.05
CA ASP A 76 18.24 16.24 -10.34
C ASP A 76 18.96 17.16 -11.34
N GLU A 77 18.65 18.47 -11.28
CA GLU A 77 19.18 19.45 -12.24
C GLU A 77 20.60 19.82 -11.81
N ILE A 78 21.52 19.84 -12.78
CA ILE A 78 22.95 20.02 -12.50
C ILE A 78 23.25 21.52 -12.40
N ASP A 79 23.82 21.95 -11.28
CA ASP A 79 24.36 23.30 -11.12
C ASP A 79 25.46 23.55 -12.16
N PRO A 80 25.30 24.53 -13.07
CA PRO A 80 26.24 24.75 -14.18
C PRO A 80 27.60 25.30 -13.74
N ILE A 81 27.73 25.80 -12.50
CA ILE A 81 28.99 26.33 -11.97
C ILE A 81 29.86 25.22 -11.38
N CYS A 82 29.27 24.38 -10.53
CA CYS A 82 30.03 23.40 -9.75
C CYS A 82 29.75 21.94 -10.12
N GLY A 83 28.75 21.67 -10.95
CA GLY A 83 28.35 20.31 -11.32
C GLY A 83 27.66 19.54 -10.19
N MET A 84 27.31 20.21 -9.08
CA MET A 84 26.54 19.56 -8.03
C MET A 84 25.11 19.34 -8.46
N THR A 85 24.58 18.20 -8.07
CA THR A 85 23.18 17.85 -8.24
C THR A 85 22.29 18.69 -7.33
N VAL A 86 21.31 19.39 -7.90
CA VAL A 86 20.37 20.24 -7.16
C VAL A 86 18.95 19.80 -7.47
N ASN A 87 18.17 19.59 -6.41
CA ASN A 87 16.76 19.28 -6.54
C ASN A 87 15.95 20.59 -6.73
N PRO A 88 15.27 20.79 -7.87
CA PRO A 88 14.59 22.04 -8.19
C PRO A 88 13.41 22.36 -7.25
N LYS A 89 12.86 21.36 -6.55
CA LYS A 89 11.73 21.56 -5.61
C LYS A 89 12.17 22.07 -4.24
N THR A 90 13.43 21.84 -3.85
CA THR A 90 13.97 22.24 -2.54
C THR A 90 15.08 23.29 -2.64
N ALA A 91 15.49 23.62 -3.87
CA ALA A 91 16.51 24.62 -4.14
C ALA A 91 16.13 25.99 -3.57
N LYS A 92 16.95 26.48 -2.64
CA LYS A 92 16.80 27.82 -2.04
C LYS A 92 17.36 28.94 -2.92
N PHE A 93 18.18 28.62 -3.91
CA PHE A 93 18.88 29.58 -4.75
C PHE A 93 18.63 29.24 -6.22
N SER A 94 18.00 30.17 -6.94
CA SER A 94 17.75 30.07 -8.37
C SER A 94 17.95 31.42 -9.05
N SER A 95 18.18 31.41 -10.37
CA SER A 95 18.27 32.61 -11.21
C SER A 95 17.63 32.33 -12.57
N GLU A 96 16.94 33.32 -13.12
CA GLU A 96 16.29 33.22 -14.43
C GLU A 96 17.15 33.92 -15.49
N TYR A 97 17.51 33.20 -16.54
CA TYR A 97 18.31 33.74 -17.65
C TYR A 97 17.79 33.22 -18.98
N MET A 98 17.50 34.13 -19.93
CA MET A 98 16.92 33.83 -21.24
C MET A 98 15.64 32.97 -21.19
N GLY A 99 14.82 33.13 -20.14
CA GLY A 99 13.57 32.37 -19.93
C GLY A 99 13.75 30.95 -19.40
N LYS A 100 14.96 30.56 -19.00
CA LYS A 100 15.26 29.29 -18.31
C LYS A 100 15.64 29.57 -16.85
N MET A 101 15.04 28.83 -15.92
CA MET A 101 15.41 28.88 -14.51
C MET A 101 16.57 27.93 -14.25
N TYR A 102 17.62 28.44 -13.61
CA TYR A 102 18.79 27.67 -13.17
C TYR A 102 18.77 27.58 -11.65
N TYR A 103 19.07 26.40 -11.12
CA TYR A 103 19.13 26.14 -9.67
C TYR A 103 20.58 25.95 -9.22
N PHE A 104 20.89 26.47 -8.04
CA PHE A 104 22.25 26.49 -7.50
C PHE A 104 22.33 25.85 -6.13
N CYS A 105 23.44 25.15 -5.88
CA CYS A 105 23.66 24.45 -4.63
C CYS A 105 23.86 25.44 -3.45
N ASN A 106 24.35 26.65 -3.74
CA ASN A 106 24.62 27.68 -2.75
C ASN A 106 24.56 29.10 -3.33
N LYS A 107 24.62 30.10 -2.45
CA LYS A 107 24.61 31.53 -2.80
C LYS A 107 25.79 31.94 -3.69
N GLY A 108 26.97 31.37 -3.46
CA GLY A 108 28.18 31.67 -4.23
C GLY A 108 28.07 31.27 -5.70
N CYS A 109 27.53 30.08 -6.00
CA CYS A 109 27.30 29.62 -7.38
C CYS A 109 26.28 30.52 -8.09
N LYS A 110 25.21 30.91 -7.40
CA LYS A 110 24.25 31.91 -7.91
C LYS A 110 24.93 33.23 -8.27
N GLU A 111 25.74 33.78 -7.36
CA GLU A 111 26.41 35.07 -7.59
C GLU A 111 27.44 35.02 -8.73
N VAL A 112 28.13 33.89 -8.92
CA VAL A 112 29.06 33.69 -10.04
C VAL A 112 28.29 33.61 -11.36
N PHE A 113 27.17 32.89 -11.38
CA PHE A 113 26.30 32.80 -12.54
C PHE A 113 25.70 34.16 -12.91
N ASP A 114 25.22 34.94 -11.94
CA ASP A 114 24.63 36.27 -12.16
C ASP A 114 25.66 37.27 -12.73
N LYS A 115 26.96 37.09 -12.45
CA LYS A 115 28.03 37.94 -12.97
C LYS A 115 28.43 37.63 -14.41
N ASN A 116 28.46 36.35 -14.80
CA ASN A 116 28.88 35.90 -16.13
C ASN A 116 28.00 34.75 -16.67
N PRO A 117 26.70 34.98 -16.90
CA PRO A 117 25.77 33.91 -17.25
C PRO A 117 26.05 33.30 -18.64
N GLU A 118 26.66 34.06 -19.55
CA GLU A 118 26.98 33.59 -20.90
C GLU A 118 28.02 32.46 -20.94
N GLN A 119 28.88 32.39 -19.93
CA GLN A 119 29.96 31.41 -19.86
C GLN A 119 29.46 30.03 -19.40
N TYR A 120 28.33 29.98 -18.68
CA TYR A 120 27.85 28.78 -17.99
C TYR A 120 26.49 28.28 -18.51
N LYS A 121 25.96 28.87 -19.59
CA LYS A 121 24.73 28.40 -20.23
C LYS A 121 24.96 27.02 -20.89
N LYS A 122 24.11 26.05 -20.56
CA LYS A 122 24.00 24.73 -21.21
C LYS A 122 22.63 24.58 -21.87
#